data_AF-A0AAV5KAY4-F1
#
_entry.id   AF-A0AAV5KAY4-F1
#
_cell.length_a   1.000
_cell.length_b   1.000
_cell.length_c   1.000
_cell.angle_alpha   90.00
_cell.angle_beta   90.00
_cell.angle_gamma   90.00
#
_symmetry.space_group_name_H-M   'P 1'
#
loop_
_entity.id
_entity.type
_entity.pdbx_description
1 polymer ?
#
loop_
_entity_poly.entity_id
_entity_poly.type
_entity_poly.pdbx_seq_one_letter_code
_entity_poly.pdbx_strand_id
1 'polypeptide(L)' 'MEFTAQCNARKAKESNPACQVQMKRRTDNRPRKITVTFVNGVEEVFDATSIPAQTIRNMILDKGLLLETEQMFCEAGGK' A
#
# COMPACT_ATOMS: atom_id res chain seq x y z
N MET A 1 12.29 -5.04 -10.81
CA MET A 1 10.95 -4.97 -10.19
C MET A 1 11.08 -5.35 -8.73
N GLU A 2 11.60 -4.42 -7.93
CA GLU A 2 12.04 -4.69 -6.55
C GLU A 2 10.89 -4.65 -5.54
N PHE A 3 9.94 -3.73 -5.74
CA PHE A 3 8.81 -3.53 -4.83
C PHE A 3 7.93 -4.79 -4.70
N THR A 4 7.59 -5.45 -5.81
CA THR A 4 6.77 -6.67 -5.80
C THR A 4 7.46 -7.82 -5.05
N ALA A 5 8.78 -7.93 -5.16
CA ALA A 5 9.55 -8.93 -4.43
C ALA A 5 9.51 -8.66 -2.92
N GLN A 6 9.58 -7.39 -2.51
CA GLN A 6 9.44 -6.99 -1.11
C GLN A 6 8.05 -7.31 -0.55
N CYS A 7 6.97 -6.99 -1.29
CA CYS A 7 5.61 -7.33 -0.87
C CYS A 7 5.35 -8.83 -0.82
N ASN A 8 6.04 -9.62 -1.65
CA ASN A 8 5.92 -11.08 -1.65
C ASN A 8 6.86 -11.79 -0.67
N ALA A 9 7.76 -11.06 -0.02
CA ALA A 9 8.67 -11.63 0.96
C ALA A 9 7.89 -12.24 2.11
N ARG A 10 8.41 -13.35 2.66
CA ARG A 10 7.76 -14.10 3.73
C ARG A 10 7.38 -13.20 4.91
N LYS A 11 8.30 -12.33 5.35
CA LYS A 11 8.05 -11.36 6.44
C LYS A 11 6.86 -10.43 6.16
N ALA A 12 6.71 -9.96 4.92
CA ALA A 12 5.60 -9.08 4.56
C ALA A 12 4.26 -9.82 4.58
N LYS A 13 4.23 -11.06 4.08
CA LYS A 13 3.04 -11.92 4.12
C LYS A 13 2.66 -12.35 5.52
N GLU A 14 3.64 -12.63 6.39
CA GLU A 14 3.39 -12.96 7.81
C GLU A 14 2.88 -11.74 8.59
N SER A 15 3.38 -10.52 8.30
CA SER A 15 2.89 -9.31 8.96
C SER A 15 1.46 -8.91 8.55
N ASN A 16 1.06 -9.15 7.30
CA ASN A 16 -0.30 -8.90 6.85
C ASN A 16 -0.78 -9.99 5.87
N PRO A 17 -1.31 -11.10 6.39
CA PRO A 17 -1.72 -12.23 5.55
C PRO A 17 -2.99 -11.95 4.74
N ALA A 18 -3.80 -10.95 5.13
CA ALA A 18 -5.00 -10.56 4.41
C ALA A 18 -4.69 -9.68 3.18
N CYS A 19 -3.50 -9.07 3.12
CA CYS A 19 -3.10 -8.20 2.02
C CYS A 19 -2.95 -8.99 0.71
N GLN A 20 -3.70 -8.58 -0.31
CA GLN A 20 -3.64 -9.18 -1.64
C GLN A 20 -2.71 -8.37 -2.54
N VAL A 21 -1.71 -9.03 -3.13
CA VAL A 21 -0.75 -8.41 -4.05
C VAL A 21 -1.03 -8.87 -5.48
N GLN A 22 -1.47 -7.96 -6.34
CA GLN A 22 -1.74 -8.25 -7.75
C GLN A 22 -0.79 -7.47 -8.66
N MET A 23 -0.15 -8.17 -9.61
CA MET A 23 0.66 -7.55 -10.66
C MET A 23 -0.12 -7.51 -11.97
N LYS A 24 -0.52 -6.32 -12.41
CA LYS A 24 -1.14 -6.12 -13.73
C LYS A 24 -0.07 -5.68 -14.72
N ARG A 25 0.29 -6.57 -15.65
CA ARG A 25 1.14 -6.23 -16.79
C ARG A 25 0.33 -5.35 -17.74
N ARG A 26 0.89 -4.23 -18.18
CA ARG A 26 0.30 -3.37 -19.20
C ARG A 26 1.26 -3.28 -20.39
N THR A 27 0.69 -3.22 -21.59
CA THR A 27 1.40 -3.02 -22.86
C THR A 27 1.34 -1.56 -23.34
N ASP A 28 0.65 -0.71 -22.58
CA ASP A 28 0.47 0.71 -22.86
C ASP A 28 1.67 1.53 -22.36
N ASN A 29 2.02 2.62 -23.06
CA ASN A 29 3.22 3.43 -22.82
C ASN A 29 3.12 4.38 -21.60
N ARG A 30 2.16 4.14 -20.70
CA ARG A 30 1.98 4.92 -19.47
C ARG A 30 3.06 4.62 -18.42
N PRO A 31 3.37 5.61 -17.56
CA PRO A 31 4.29 5.41 -16.45
C PRO A 31 3.78 4.32 -15.49
N ARG A 32 4.73 3.62 -14.86
CA ARG A 32 4.43 2.57 -13.88
C ARG A 32 3.83 3.19 -12.63
N LYS A 33 2.70 2.65 -12.19
CA LYS A 33 2.00 3.08 -10.98
C LYS A 33 1.81 1.92 -10.04
N ILE A 34 1.82 2.21 -8.74
CA ILE A 34 1.40 1.28 -7.69
C ILE A 34 0.11 1.84 -7.12
N THR A 35 -0.93 1.02 -7.13
CA THR A 35 -2.21 1.35 -6.49
C THR A 35 -2.32 0.52 -5.22
N VAL A 36 -2.67 1.18 -4.11
CA VAL A 36 -2.90 0.54 -2.81
C VAL A 36 -4.30 0.89 -2.35
N THR A 37 -5.05 -0.13 -1.95
CA THR A 37 -6.36 0.03 -1.34
C THR A 37 -6.23 -0.34 0.14
N PHE A 38 -6.53 0.61 1.02
CA PHE A 38 -6.49 0.43 2.47
C PHE A 38 -7.79 -0.21 2.98
N VAL A 39 -7.78 -0.70 4.23
CA VAL A 39 -8.91 -1.43 4.84
C VAL A 39 -10.21 -0.63 4.88
N ASN A 40 -10.12 0.69 4.97
CA ASN A 40 -11.27 1.60 4.94
C ASN A 40 -11.78 1.91 3.52
N GLY A 41 -11.21 1.29 2.49
CA GLY A 41 -11.56 1.53 1.09
C GLY A 41 -10.87 2.72 0.44
N VAL A 42 -10.02 3.47 1.15
CA VAL A 42 -9.22 4.55 0.56
C VAL A 42 -8.23 3.96 -0.45
N GLU A 43 -8.24 4.50 -1.67
CA GLU A 43 -7.29 4.14 -2.71
C GLU A 43 -6.22 5.24 -2.85
N GLU A 44 -4.96 4.84 -2.92
CA GLU A 44 -3.82 5.74 -3.10
C GLU A 44 -2.97 5.26 -4.29
N VAL A 45 -2.50 6.22 -5.10
CA VAL A 45 -1.74 5.92 -6.32
C VAL A 45 -0.35 6.54 -6.25
N PHE A 46 0.66 5.68 -6.20
CA PHE A 46 2.06 6.07 -6.15
C PHE A 46 2.71 5.99 -7.54
N ASP A 47 3.50 7.01 -7.88
CA ASP A 47 4.34 6.98 -9.06
C ASP A 47 5.57 6.10 -8.81
N ALA A 48 5.65 4.98 -9.53
CA ALA A 48 6.72 4.01 -9.39
C ALA A 48 7.87 4.25 -10.40
N THR A 49 7.88 5.39 -11.08
CA THR A 49 8.95 5.79 -12.01
C THR A 49 9.97 6.71 -11.36
N SER A 50 9.51 7.64 -10.51
CA SER A 50 10.38 8.61 -9.85
C SER A 50 10.67 8.29 -8.39
N ILE A 51 9.82 7.50 -7.72
CA ILE A 51 9.93 7.24 -6.29
C ILE A 51 10.55 5.85 -6.06
N PRO A 52 11.61 5.73 -5.23
CA PRO A 52 12.21 4.43 -4.94
C PRO A 52 11.27 3.53 -4.13
N ALA A 53 11.39 2.23 -4.33
CA ALA A 53 10.51 1.21 -3.74
C ALA A 53 10.44 1.29 -2.20
N GLN A 54 11.57 1.58 -1.55
CA GLN A 54 11.65 1.73 -0.10
C GLN A 54 10.84 2.94 0.40
N THR A 55 10.89 4.07 -0.32
CA THR A 55 10.11 5.26 0.04
C THR A 55 8.62 5.01 -0.14
N ILE A 56 8.20 4.41 -1.25
CA ILE A 56 6.79 4.03 -1.48
C ILE A 56 6.30 3.12 -0.35
N ARG A 57 7.10 2.13 0.06
CA ARG A 57 6.78 1.25 1.19
C ARG A 57 6.53 2.04 2.48
N ASN A 58 7.43 2.96 2.82
CA ASN A 58 7.27 3.77 4.03
C ASN A 58 6.02 4.65 3.97
N MET A 59 5.72 5.26 2.82
CA MET A 59 4.51 6.06 2.63
C MET A 59 3.23 5.22 2.82
N ILE A 60 3.21 3.98 2.33
CA ILE A 60 2.07 3.07 2.51
C ILE A 60 1.88 2.72 3.99
N LEU A 61 2.96 2.41 4.70
CA LEU A 61 2.90 2.05 6.12
C LEU A 61 2.45 3.24 6.98
N ASP A 62 3.01 4.42 6.74
CA ASP A 62 2.64 5.66 7.44
C ASP A 62 1.17 6.02 7.24
N LYS A 63 0.70 5.99 5.98
CA LYS A 63 -0.71 6.21 5.65
C LYS A 63 -1.61 5.14 6.28
N GLY A 64 -1.19 3.88 6.28
CA GLY A 64 -1.93 2.79 6.92
C GLY A 64 -2.13 3.02 8.41
N LEU A 65 -1.08 3.42 9.13
CA LEU A 65 -1.12 3.74 10.55
C LEU A 65 -2.03 4.95 10.83
N LEU A 66 -1.95 5.99 10.01
CA LEU A 66 -2.81 7.17 10.11
C LEU A 66 -4.28 6.78 9.99
N LEU A 67 -4.65 6.04 8.95
CA LEU A 67 -6.02 5.62 8.69
C LEU A 67 -6.56 4.64 9.74
N GLU A 68 -5.69 3.80 10.31
CA GLU A 68 -6.03 2.92 11.43
C GLU A 68 -6.32 3.74 12.69
N THR A 69 -5.48 4.73 12.98
CA THR A 69 -5.65 5.64 14.12
C THR A 69 -6.94 6.45 13.99
N GLU A 70 -7.22 7.02 12.81
CA GLU A 70 -8.46 7.75 12.53
C GLU A 70 -9.71 6.87 12.75
N GLN A 71 -9.68 5.59 12.36
CA GLN A 71 -10.76 4.64 12.62
C GLN A 71 -10.91 4.34 14.11
N MET A 72 -9.80 4.12 14.85
CA MET A 72 -9.88 3.90 16.30
C MET A 72 -10.54 5.09 17.03
N PHE A 73 -10.26 6.33 16.61
CA PHE A 73 -10.92 7.52 17.16
C PHE A 73 -12.41 7.58 16.80
N CYS A 74 -12.80 7.14 15.61
CA CYS A 74 -14.18 7.15 15.15
C CYS A 74 -15.02 6.04 15.83
N GLU A 75 -14.46 4.82 15.96
CA GLU A 75 -15.11 3.66 16.58
C GLU A 75 -15.22 3.75 18.11
N ALA A 76 -14.30 4.47 18.77
CA ALA A 76 -14.31 4.66 20.23
C ALA A 76 -15.37 5.65 20.73
N GLY A 77 -16.26 6.16 19.86
CA GLY A 77 -17.33 7.06 20.26
C GLY A 77 -16.85 8.50 20.45
N GLY A 78 -16.37 9.11 19.36
CA GLY A 78 -16.26 10.57 19.29
C GLY A 78 -17.62 11.20 19.58
N LYS A 79 -17.74 11.83 20.75
CA LYS A 79 -18.93 12.55 21.20
C LYS A 79 -19.06 13.89 20.49
#